data_AF-A0A8J3WTA6-F1
#
_entry.id   AF-A0A8J3WTA6-F1
#
_cell.length_a   1.000
_cell.length_b   1.000
_cell.length_c   1.000
_cell.angle_alpha   90.00
_cell.angle_beta   90.00
_cell.angle_gamma   90.00
#
_symmetry.space_group_name_H-M   'P 1'
#
loop_
_entity.id
_entity.type
_entity.pdbx_description
1 polymer ?
#
loop_
_entity_poly.entity_id
_entity_poly.type
_entity_poly.pdbx_seq_one_letter_code
_entity_poly.pdbx_strand_id
1 'polypeptide(L)'
;MCAQRLRGRRLALGLTQHEVAVRLQRRGNPTTNRTLSAMEHGHGLDLGLLPELADVLGCTVTYLLGLTHDPSAWQPDPATPADQPPLPVNGAGILGPTPAGFAVSSEARTR
;
A
#
# COMPACT_ATOMS: atom_id res chain seq x y z
N MET A 1 1.08 5.34 -7.68
CA MET A 1 0.38 4.03 -7.75
C MET A 1 -1.12 4.19 -7.52
N CYS A 2 -1.60 4.52 -6.31
CA CYS A 2 -3.04 4.57 -6.02
C CYS A 2 -3.84 5.57 -6.87
N ALA A 3 -3.35 6.80 -6.98
CA ALA A 3 -3.97 7.87 -7.76
C ALA A 3 -4.22 7.47 -9.22
N GLN A 4 -3.24 6.80 -9.84
CA GLN A 4 -3.31 6.35 -11.22
C GLN A 4 -4.30 5.19 -11.38
N ARG A 5 -4.36 4.25 -10.43
CA ARG A 5 -5.32 3.15 -10.43
C ARG A 5 -6.75 3.62 -10.18
N LEU A 6 -6.94 4.60 -9.29
CA LEU A 6 -8.21 5.27 -9.06
C LEU A 6 -8.75 5.87 -10.35
N ARG A 7 -7.94 6.73 -11.00
CA ARG A 7 -8.29 7.34 -12.29
C ARG A 7 -8.55 6.28 -13.37
N GLY A 8 -7.67 5.29 -13.49
CA GLY A 8 -7.78 4.23 -14.49
C GLY A 8 -9.07 3.42 -14.33
N ARG A 9 -9.41 3.03 -13.10
CA ARG A 9 -10.65 2.29 -12.82
C ARG A 9 -11.90 3.12 -13.09
N ARG A 10 -11.91 4.38 -12.66
CA ARG A 10 -13.01 5.31 -12.96
C ARG A 10 -13.26 5.41 -14.46
N LEU A 11 -12.20 5.61 -15.25
CA LEU A 11 -12.29 5.70 -16.71
C LEU A 11 -12.75 4.38 -17.35
N ALA A 12 -12.29 3.23 -16.87
CA ALA A 12 -12.73 1.92 -17.35
C ALA A 12 -14.23 1.67 -17.13
N LEU A 13 -14.82 2.30 -16.10
CA LEU A 13 -16.25 2.25 -15.83
C LEU A 13 -17.05 3.32 -16.59
N GLY A 14 -16.39 4.16 -17.40
CA GLY A 14 -17.03 5.28 -18.11
C GLY A 14 -17.53 6.40 -17.19
N LEU A 15 -17.04 6.47 -15.95
CA LEU A 15 -17.52 7.43 -14.96
C LEU A 15 -16.75 8.74 -15.01
N THR A 16 -17.46 9.84 -14.80
CA THR A 16 -16.88 11.16 -14.53
C THR A 16 -16.48 11.29 -13.05
N GLN A 17 -15.61 12.25 -12.76
CA GLN A 17 -15.26 12.58 -11.36
C GLN A 17 -16.49 13.01 -10.54
N HIS A 18 -17.41 13.75 -11.17
CA HIS A 18 -18.64 14.19 -10.53
C HIS A 18 -19.52 13.01 -10.13
N GLU A 19 -19.72 12.02 -10.99
CA GLU A 19 -20.55 10.85 -10.69
C GLU A 19 -19.98 10.02 -9.54
N VAL A 20 -18.66 9.85 -9.47
CA VAL A 20 -18.02 9.17 -8.33
C VAL A 20 -18.24 9.96 -7.04
N ALA A 21 -18.07 11.28 -7.06
CA ALA A 21 -18.34 12.13 -5.89
C ALA A 21 -19.80 12.03 -5.43
N VAL A 22 -20.76 12.06 -6.36
CA VAL A 22 -22.19 11.88 -6.05
C VAL A 22 -22.46 10.50 -5.43
N ARG A 23 -21.82 9.43 -5.92
CA ARG A 23 -21.97 8.09 -5.33
C ARG A 23 -21.40 8.00 -3.92
N LEU A 24 -20.27 8.65 -3.65
CA LEU A 24 -19.69 8.74 -2.31
C LEU A 24 -20.60 9.53 -1.34
N GLN A 25 -21.18 10.64 -1.82
CA GLN A 25 -22.12 11.44 -1.02
C GLN A 25 -23.38 10.66 -0.65
N ARG A 26 -23.91 9.84 -1.57
CA ARG A 26 -25.04 8.93 -1.28
C ARG A 26 -24.74 7.90 -0.19
N ARG A 27 -23.46 7.63 0.07
CA ARG A 27 -22.97 6.72 1.13
C ARG A 27 -22.56 7.48 2.40
N GLY A 28 -22.90 8.76 2.49
CA GLY A 28 -22.60 9.59 3.66
C GLY A 28 -21.20 10.17 3.66
N ASN A 29 -20.42 10.01 2.59
CA ASN A 29 -19.09 10.59 2.50
C ASN A 29 -19.11 11.92 1.73
N PRO A 30 -18.80 13.07 2.36
CA PRO A 30 -18.90 14.41 1.75
C PRO A 30 -17.74 14.71 0.79
N THR A 31 -17.30 13.74 -0.01
CA THR A 31 -16.26 13.94 -1.02
C THR A 31 -16.77 14.84 -2.15
N THR A 32 -15.95 15.81 -2.54
CA THR A 32 -16.24 16.71 -3.66
C THR A 32 -15.50 16.31 -4.93
N ASN A 33 -15.95 16.80 -6.09
CA ASN A 33 -15.22 16.61 -7.35
C ASN A 33 -13.78 17.16 -7.26
N ARG A 34 -13.59 18.31 -6.60
CA ARG A 34 -12.25 18.87 -6.34
C ARG A 34 -11.37 17.92 -5.53
N THR A 35 -11.91 17.36 -4.46
CA THR A 35 -11.20 16.37 -3.62
C THR A 35 -10.84 15.13 -4.42
N LEU A 36 -11.78 14.60 -5.21
CA LEU A 36 -11.53 13.43 -6.06
C LEU A 36 -10.46 13.72 -7.12
N SER A 37 -10.51 14.88 -7.75
CA SER A 37 -9.47 15.31 -8.70
C SER A 37 -8.10 15.42 -8.02
N ALA A 38 -8.01 16.00 -6.83
CA ALA A 38 -6.75 16.05 -6.07
C ALA A 38 -6.20 14.64 -5.81
N MET A 39 -7.04 13.70 -5.37
CA MET A 39 -6.66 12.31 -5.11
C MET A 39 -6.17 11.60 -6.38
N GLU A 40 -6.80 11.83 -7.53
CA GLU A 40 -6.37 11.29 -8.84
C GLU A 40 -5.03 11.85 -9.32
N HIS A 41 -4.60 13.00 -8.80
CA HIS A 41 -3.28 13.57 -9.04
C HIS A 41 -2.27 13.26 -7.92
N GLY A 42 -2.66 12.45 -6.92
CA GLY A 42 -1.78 12.01 -5.82
C GLY A 42 -1.77 12.94 -4.60
N HIS A 43 -2.66 13.91 -4.52
CA HIS A 43 -2.78 14.81 -3.39
C HIS A 43 -3.95 14.44 -2.48
N GLY A 44 -3.72 14.41 -1.17
CA GLY A 44 -4.79 14.27 -0.18
C GLY A 44 -5.56 12.95 -0.27
N LEU A 45 -4.86 11.84 -0.55
CA LEU A 45 -5.46 10.51 -0.46
C LEU A 45 -5.78 10.19 0.99
N ASP A 46 -7.07 10.08 1.31
CA ASP A 46 -7.54 9.66 2.62
C ASP A 46 -7.65 8.12 2.67
N LEU A 47 -6.86 7.48 3.53
CA LEU A 47 -6.89 6.03 3.72
C LEU A 47 -8.21 5.56 4.35
N GLY A 48 -8.88 6.40 5.15
CA GLY A 48 -10.20 6.10 5.71
C GLY A 48 -11.31 6.06 4.65
N LEU A 49 -11.10 6.76 3.54
CA LEU A 49 -12.02 6.80 2.40
C LEU A 49 -11.83 5.64 1.42
N LEU A 50 -10.70 4.94 1.46
CA LEU A 50 -10.37 3.87 0.51
C LEU A 50 -11.43 2.75 0.42
N PRO A 51 -12.02 2.25 1.53
CA PRO A 51 -13.07 1.24 1.45
C PRO A 51 -14.29 1.70 0.65
N GLU A 52 -14.74 2.94 0.87
CA GLU A 52 -15.88 3.50 0.14
C GLU A 52 -15.55 3.77 -1.33
N LEU A 53 -14.33 4.22 -1.63
CA LEU A 53 -13.86 4.37 -3.00
C LEU A 53 -13.82 3.02 -3.73
N ALA A 54 -13.31 1.98 -3.06
CA ALA A 54 -13.23 0.64 -3.60
C ALA A 54 -14.63 0.12 -3.97
N ASP A 55 -15.60 0.29 -3.06
CA ASP A 55 -16.98 -0.15 -3.28
C ASP A 55 -17.69 0.65 -4.39
N VAL A 56 -17.56 1.98 -4.41
CA VAL A 56 -18.13 2.84 -5.48
C VAL A 56 -17.58 2.50 -6.87
N LEU A 57 -16.32 2.07 -6.93
CA LEU A 57 -15.61 1.69 -8.15
C LEU A 57 -15.65 0.17 -8.43
N GLY A 58 -16.39 -0.60 -7.63
CA GLY A 58 -16.54 -2.04 -7.78
C GLY A 58 -15.18 -2.74 -7.88
N CYS A 59 -14.26 -2.42 -6.98
CA CYS A 59 -12.93 -3.02 -6.90
C CYS A 59 -12.50 -3.21 -5.44
N THR A 60 -11.32 -3.78 -5.22
CA THR A 60 -10.76 -4.01 -3.89
C THR A 60 -9.81 -2.90 -3.44
N VAL A 61 -9.67 -2.74 -2.12
CA VAL A 61 -8.69 -1.80 -1.55
C VAL A 61 -7.26 -2.22 -1.93
N THR A 62 -6.98 -3.52 -1.96
CA THR A 62 -5.68 -4.08 -2.39
C THR A 62 -5.36 -3.73 -3.83
N TYR A 63 -6.34 -3.74 -4.72
CA TYR A 63 -6.18 -3.25 -6.09
C TYR A 63 -5.85 -1.75 -6.12
N LEU A 64 -6.60 -0.92 -5.37
CA LEU A 64 -6.33 0.53 -5.31
C LEU A 64 -4.94 0.84 -4.76
N LEU A 65 -4.48 0.08 -3.76
CA LEU A 65 -3.13 0.18 -3.20
C LEU A 65 -2.04 -0.32 -4.16
N GLY A 66 -2.43 -1.00 -5.24
CA GLY A 66 -1.51 -1.58 -6.21
C GLY A 66 -0.84 -2.86 -5.74
N LEU A 67 -1.39 -3.51 -4.71
CA LEU A 67 -0.93 -4.80 -4.21
C LEU A 67 -1.36 -5.96 -5.11
N THR A 68 -2.35 -5.73 -5.98
CA THR A 68 -2.74 -6.68 -7.03
C THR A 68 -3.10 -5.96 -8.33
N HIS A 69 -2.93 -6.62 -9.46
CA HIS A 69 -3.44 -6.18 -10.75
C HIS A 69 -4.92 -6.49 -10.98
N ASP A 70 -5.48 -7.46 -10.26
CA ASP A 70 -6.89 -7.84 -10.39
C ASP A 70 -7.79 -6.94 -9.52
N PRO A 71 -8.75 -6.21 -10.12
CA PRO A 71 -9.67 -5.35 -9.37
C PRO A 71 -10.59 -6.11 -8.40
N SER A 72 -10.76 -7.43 -8.57
CA SER A 72 -11.64 -8.26 -7.73
C SER A 72 -10.88 -9.11 -6.71
N ALA A 73 -9.55 -9.17 -6.79
CA ALA A 73 -8.74 -9.98 -5.87
C ALA A 73 -8.49 -9.24 -4.55
N TRP A 74 -8.67 -9.96 -3.44
CA TRP A 74 -8.31 -9.47 -2.10
C TRP A 74 -6.89 -9.87 -1.70
N GLN A 75 -6.36 -10.97 -2.25
CA GLN A 75 -4.98 -11.36 -2.02
C GLN A 75 -4.03 -10.40 -2.77
N PRO A 76 -2.93 -9.96 -2.16
CA PRO A 76 -1.85 -9.33 -2.90
C PRO A 76 -1.23 -10.33 -3.87
N ASP A 77 -0.71 -9.84 -4.99
CA ASP A 77 0.08 -10.63 -5.92
C ASP A 77 1.36 -11.11 -5.19
N PRO A 78 1.86 -12.31 -5.51
CA PRO A 78 3.08 -12.81 -4.89
C PRO A 78 4.24 -11.85 -5.15
N ALA A 79 4.99 -11.51 -4.09
CA ALA A 79 6.14 -10.65 -4.21
C ALA A 79 7.11 -11.23 -5.25
N THR A 80 7.35 -10.48 -6.32
CA THR A 80 8.34 -10.87 -7.32
C THR A 80 9.72 -10.64 -6.70
N PRO A 81 10.73 -11.48 -6.93
CA PRO A 81 12.07 -11.31 -6.34
C PRO A 81 12.71 -9.93 -6.57
N ALA A 82 12.27 -9.19 -7.60
CA ALA A 82 12.68 -7.82 -7.88
C ALA A 82 12.17 -6.76 -6.88
N ASP A 83 11.14 -7.08 -6.10
CA ASP A 83 10.53 -6.20 -5.09
C ASP A 83 11.15 -6.38 -3.70
N GLN A 84 12.08 -7.31 -3.56
CA GLN A 84 12.87 -7.45 -2.34
C GLN A 84 13.94 -6.36 -2.32
N PRO A 85 14.00 -5.50 -1.28
CA PRO A 85 15.17 -4.65 -1.10
C PRO A 85 16.40 -5.57 -1.06
N PRO A 86 17.53 -5.17 -1.68
CA PRO A 86 18.71 -6.02 -1.73
C PRO A 86 19.08 -6.41 -0.30
N LEU A 87 19.01 -7.71 -0.01
CA LEU A 87 19.51 -8.23 1.26
C LEU A 87 20.95 -7.76 1.40
N PRO A 88 21.37 -7.23 2.56
CA PRO A 88 22.78 -6.93 2.77
C PRO A 88 23.56 -8.23 2.57
N VAL A 89 24.42 -8.25 1.56
CA VAL A 89 25.30 -9.37 1.29
C VAL A 89 26.30 -9.40 2.44
N ASN A 90 26.00 -10.16 3.49
CA ASN A 90 26.99 -10.51 4.49
C ASN A 90 27.93 -11.53 3.84
N GLY A 91 28.80 -11.03 2.96
CA GLY A 91 29.94 -11.76 2.44
C GLY A 91 30.96 -11.92 3.56
N ALA A 92 30.76 -12.90 4.43
CA ALA A 92 31.81 -13.41 5.31
C ALA A 92 31.44 -14.78 5.87
N GLY A 93 31.22 -15.75 4.98
CA GLY A 93 31.65 -17.10 5.30
C GLY A 93 33.18 -17.16 5.26
N ILE A 94 33.84 -16.78 6.36
CA ILE A 94 35.20 -17.24 6.65
C ILE A 94 35.16 -17.88 8.03
N LEU A 95 35.19 -19.20 8.01
CA LEU A 95 35.77 -20.03 9.06
C LEU A 95 37.13 -19.41 9.45
N GLY A 96 37.23 -18.80 10.63
CA GLY A 96 38.48 -18.28 11.18
C GLY A 96 38.56 -18.64 12.68
N PRO A 97 39.72 -19.08 13.20
CA PRO A 97 39.82 -19.54 14.58
C PRO A 97 39.59 -18.38 15.55
N THR A 98 38.73 -18.59 16.55
CA THR A 98 38.49 -17.68 17.66
C THR A 98 39.79 -17.30 18.36
N PRO A 99 40.19 -16.02 18.45
CA PRO A 99 41.11 -15.60 19.48
C PRO A 99 40.35 -15.59 20.82
N ALA A 100 40.84 -16.40 21.76
CA ALA A 100 40.42 -16.38 23.14
C ALA A 100 40.54 -14.96 23.71
N GLY A 101 39.51 -14.52 24.44
CA GLY A 101 39.59 -13.35 25.31
C GLY A 101 38.67 -12.20 24.92
N PHE A 102 37.36 -12.42 24.98
CA PHE A 102 36.44 -11.35 25.38
C PHE A 102 35.45 -11.92 26.39
N ALA A 103 35.77 -11.68 27.66
CA ALA A 103 34.89 -11.96 28.79
C ALA A 103 33.61 -11.12 28.66
N VAL A 104 32.46 -11.79 28.61
CA VAL A 104 31.16 -11.14 28.79
C VAL A 104 30.87 -11.18 30.28
N SER A 105 31.14 -10.07 30.98
CA SER A 105 30.63 -9.85 32.33
C SER A 105 29.13 -9.62 32.26
N SER A 106 28.33 -10.52 32.83
CA SER A 106 26.88 -10.32 33.04
C SER A 106 26.61 -10.06 34.52
N GLU A 107 26.36 -8.81 34.89
CA GLU A 107 25.63 -8.40 36.10
C GLU A 107 24.90 -7.09 35.74
N ALA A 108 23.64 -6.82 36.06
CA ALA A 108 22.79 -7.22 37.19
C ALA A 108 21.33 -7.32 36.71
N ARG A 109 20.57 -8.38 37.04
CA ARG A 109 19.87 -8.68 38.30
C ARG A 109 18.82 -7.63 38.69
N THR A 110 17.59 -7.92 38.30
CA THR A 110 16.34 -7.51 38.97
C THR A 110 16.26 -8.13 40.37
N ARG A 111 15.93 -7.32 41.39
CA ARG A 111 14.86 -7.55 42.36
C ARG A 111 14.65 -6.31 43.20
#